data_AF-A0A2D7RQT8-F1
#
_entry.id   AF-A0A2D7RQT8-F1
#
_cell.length_a   1.000
_cell.length_b   1.000
_cell.length_c   1.000
_cell.angle_alpha   90.00
_cell.angle_beta   90.00
_cell.angle_gamma   90.00
#
_symmetry.space_group_name_H-M   'P 1'
#
loop_
_entity.id
_entity.type
_entity.pdbx_description
1 polymer ?
#
loop_
_entity_poly.entity_id
_entity_poly.type
_entity_poly.pdbx_seq_one_letter_code
_entity_poly.pdbx_strand_id
1 'polypeptide(L)' 'MTKKVLKFGGTSVGSVERIQHAAKIVQREHKGGNSLIIVVSAMAGRTNDLLKKSVEISKNFEKKELEVL' A
#
# COMPACT_ATOMS: atom_id res chain seq x y z
N MET A 1 -15.40 -21.62 -3.94
CA MET A 1 -14.02 -21.08 -3.97
C MET A 1 -14.00 -19.94 -4.98
N THR A 2 -13.77 -18.71 -4.53
CA THR A 2 -13.81 -17.51 -5.39
C THR A 2 -12.46 -16.81 -5.35
N LYS A 3 -11.96 -16.33 -6.50
CA LYS A 3 -10.77 -15.46 -6.56
C LYS A 3 -11.19 -14.02 -6.25
N LYS A 4 -10.59 -13.41 -5.23
CA LYS A 4 -10.87 -12.01 -4.84
C LYS A 4 -9.59 -11.18 -4.85
N VAL A 5 -9.73 -9.91 -5.22
CA VAL A 5 -8.67 -8.90 -5.09
C VAL A 5 -9.07 -7.93 -3.98
N LEU A 6 -8.23 -7.78 -2.96
CA LEU A 6 -8.45 -6.81 -1.88
C LEU A 6 -7.38 -5.73 -1.96
N LYS A 7 -7.80 -4.47 -2.09
CA LYS A 7 -6.90 -3.32 -2.11
C LYS A 7 -7.03 -2.50 -0.84
N PHE A 8 -5.92 -2.28 -0.14
CA PHE A 8 -5.84 -1.43 1.05
C PHE A 8 -5.08 -0.14 0.70
N GLY A 9 -5.75 1.00 0.85
CA GLY A 9 -5.12 2.32 0.62
C GLY A 9 -4.21 2.74 1.77
N GLY A 10 -3.43 3.81 1.58
CA GLY A 10 -2.43 4.24 2.57
C GLY A 10 -3.00 4.55 3.95
N THR A 11 -4.23 5.07 4.04
CA THR A 11 -4.92 5.27 5.33
C THR A 11 -5.27 3.96 6.02
N SER A 12 -5.58 2.91 5.26
CA SER A 12 -5.86 1.55 5.77
C SER A 12 -4.60 0.83 6.29
N VAL A 13 -3.42 1.29 5.90
CA VAL A 13 -2.12 0.74 6.33
C VAL A 13 -1.22 1.79 6.99
N GLY A 14 -1.79 2.90 7.47
CA GLY A 14 -1.03 4.06 7.95
C GLY A 14 -0.31 3.86 9.29
N SER A 15 -0.64 2.80 10.03
CA SER A 15 0.02 2.43 11.29
C SER A 15 0.07 0.92 11.44
N VAL A 16 0.86 0.43 12.40
CA VAL A 16 0.97 -1.00 12.70
C VAL A 16 -0.38 -1.59 13.10
N GLU A 17 -1.17 -0.88 13.90
CA GLU A 17 -2.51 -1.30 14.34
C GLU A 17 -3.45 -1.45 13.14
N ARG A 18 -3.37 -0.52 12.18
CA ARG A 18 -4.20 -0.59 10.97
C ARG A 18 -3.77 -1.72 10.03
N ILE A 19 -2.46 -2.01 9.94
CA ILE A 19 -1.94 -3.18 9.22
C ILE A 19 -2.44 -4.48 9.87
N GLN A 20 -2.38 -4.59 11.20
CA GLN A 20 -2.93 -5.74 11.93
C GLN A 20 -4.44 -5.89 11.69
N HIS A 21 -5.17 -4.78 11.65
CA HIS A 21 -6.60 -4.81 11.32
C HIS A 21 -6.85 -5.29 9.87
N ALA A 22 -6.09 -4.81 8.89
CA ALA A 22 -6.16 -5.29 7.50
C ALA A 22 -5.84 -6.80 7.41
N ALA A 23 -4.83 -7.27 8.13
CA ALA A 23 -4.46 -8.69 8.18
C ALA A 23 -5.60 -9.57 8.74
N LYS A 24 -6.33 -9.10 9.76
CA LYS A 24 -7.53 -9.80 10.28
C LYS A 24 -8.63 -9.94 9.22
N ILE A 25 -8.82 -8.92 8.37
CA ILE A 25 -9.77 -8.99 7.24
C ILE A 25 -9.32 -10.04 6.23
N VAL A 26 -8.05 -10.02 5.82
CA VAL A 26 -7.48 -11.01 4.89
C VAL A 26 -7.61 -12.43 5.44
N GLN A 27 -7.29 -12.63 6.72
CA GLN A 27 -7.41 -13.94 7.37
C GLN A 27 -8.85 -14.45 7.34
N ARG A 28 -9.84 -13.59 7.63
CA ARG A 28 -11.26 -13.97 7.58
C ARG A 28 -11.67 -14.40 6.18
N GLU A 29 -11.29 -13.62 5.17
CA GLU A 29 -11.61 -13.93 3.76
C GLU A 29 -10.96 -15.25 3.31
N HIS A 30 -9.72 -15.50 3.73
CA HIS A 30 -9.02 -16.73 3.40
C HIS A 30 -9.64 -17.96 4.08
N LYS A 31 -9.98 -17.85 5.39
CA LYS A 31 -10.71 -18.90 6.13
C LYS A 31 -12.07 -19.23 5.51
N GLY A 32 -12.70 -18.27 4.84
CA GLY A 32 -13.91 -18.48 4.04
C GLY A 32 -13.72 -19.25 2.73
N GLY A 33 -12.52 -19.78 2.46
CA GLY A 33 -12.22 -20.58 1.26
C GLY A 33 -12.02 -19.75 -0.02
N ASN A 34 -11.70 -18.46 0.12
CA ASN A 34 -11.36 -17.59 -1.01
C ASN A 34 -9.87 -17.66 -1.34
N SER A 35 -9.55 -17.62 -2.62
CA SER A 35 -8.19 -17.37 -3.11
C SER A 35 -8.00 -15.87 -3.26
N LEU A 36 -6.96 -15.30 -2.64
CA LEU A 36 -6.82 -13.86 -2.49
C LEU A 36 -5.59 -13.32 -3.21
N ILE A 37 -5.75 -12.15 -3.85
CA ILE A 37 -4.64 -11.27 -4.26
C ILE A 37 -4.77 -9.99 -3.43
N ILE A 38 -3.71 -9.62 -2.72
CA ILE A 38 -3.71 -8.46 -1.83
C ILE A 38 -2.83 -7.37 -2.43
N VAL A 39 -3.39 -6.17 -2.62
CA VAL A 39 -2.68 -4.98 -3.11
C VAL A 39 -2.66 -3.94 -2.00
N VAL A 40 -1.49 -3.39 -1.70
CA VAL A 40 -1.33 -2.34 -0.69
C VAL A 40 -0.68 -1.11 -1.31
N SER A 41 -1.13 0.07 -0.90
CA SER A 41 -0.41 1.33 -1.14
C SER A 41 0.67 1.53 -0.06
N ALA A 42 1.59 2.47 -0.28
CA ALA A 42 2.48 2.93 0.78
C ALA A 42 1.67 3.47 1.99
N MET A 43 2.28 3.41 3.18
CA MET A 43 1.68 3.97 4.41
C MET A 43 1.31 5.45 4.21
N ALA A 44 0.25 5.90 4.88
CA ALA A 44 -0.27 7.27 4.76
C ALA A 44 0.86 8.32 4.83
N GLY A 45 0.90 9.20 3.83
CA GLY A 45 1.89 10.28 3.73
C GLY A 45 3.27 9.87 3.21
N ARG A 46 3.58 8.57 3.07
CA ARG A 46 4.94 8.11 2.73
C ARG A 46 5.38 8.46 1.31
N THR A 47 4.51 8.28 0.32
CA THR A 47 4.81 8.68 -1.07
C THR A 47 5.05 10.19 -1.17
N ASN A 48 4.27 11.00 -0.45
CA ASN A 48 4.47 12.45 -0.42
C ASN A 48 5.81 12.84 0.25
N ASP A 49 6.23 12.12 1.30
CA ASP A 49 7.55 12.30 1.94
C ASP A 49 8.68 11.98 0.97
N LEU A 50 8.58 10.87 0.23
CA LEU A 50 9.57 10.46 -0.78
C LEU A 50 9.66 11.48 -1.93
N LEU A 51 8.52 11.97 -2.43
CA LEU A 51 8.50 12.99 -3.48
C LEU A 51 9.15 14.29 -3.02
N LYS A 52 8.87 14.74 -1.79
CA LYS A 52 9.50 15.93 -1.21
C LYS A 52 11.01 15.79 -1.10
N LYS A 53 11.49 14.67 -0.55
CA LYS A 53 12.92 14.37 -0.44
C LYS A 53 13.61 14.30 -1.80
N SER A 54 12.93 13.76 -2.81
CA SER A 54 13.47 13.72 -4.17
C SER A 54 13.69 15.14 -4.71
N VAL A 55 12.72 16.05 -4.53
CA VAL A 55 12.86 17.46 -4.94
C VAL A 55 13.97 18.19 -4.18
N GLU A 56 14.20 17.84 -2.92
CA GLU A 56 15.31 18.39 -2.12
C GLU A 56 16.69 17.93 -2.63
N ILE A 57 16.78 16.71 -3.19
CA ILE A 57 18.01 16.18 -3.79
C ILE A 57 18.26 16.79 -5.18
N SER A 58 17.25 16.80 -6.06
CA SER A 58 17.37 17.33 -7.41
C SER A 58 16.01 17.65 -8.01
N LYS A 59 15.96 18.69 -8.84
CA LYS A 59 14.76 19.04 -9.63
C LYS A 59 14.77 18.42 -11.04
N ASN A 60 15.83 17.69 -11.38
CA ASN A 60 16.07 17.15 -12.73
C ASN A 60 15.86 15.63 -12.82
N PHE A 61 15.20 15.00 -11.85
CA PHE A 61 14.84 13.59 -11.96
C PHE A 61 13.85 13.37 -13.11
N GLU A 62 14.02 12.28 -13.83
CA GLU A 62 13.06 11.88 -14.85
C GLU A 62 11.74 11.44 -14.19
N LYS A 63 10.62 11.67 -14.90
CA LYS A 63 9.30 11.27 -14.41
C LYS A 63 9.23 9.79 -14.03
N LYS A 64 9.89 8.91 -14.81
CA LYS A 64 9.91 7.46 -14.58
C LYS A 64 10.60 7.09 -13.26
N GLU A 65 11.61 7.85 -12.85
CA GLU A 65 12.31 7.65 -11.57
C GLU A 65 11.41 8.05 -10.39
N LEU A 66 10.52 9.04 -10.58
CA LEU A 66 9.56 9.46 -9.57
C LEU A 66 8.34 8.53 -9.47
N GLU A 67 7.96 7.87 -10.57
CA GLU A 67 6.81 6.94 -10.62
C GLU A 67 7.04 5.64 -9.84
N VAL A 68 8.29 5.29 -9.55
CA VAL A 68 8.63 4.09 -8.75
C VAL A 68 8.68 4.37 -7.23
N LEU A 69 8.39 5.60 -6.79
CA LEU A 69 8.37 6.02 -5.38
C LEU A 69 7.07 5.72 -4.63
#